data_AF-A0ABD5N8I8-F1
#
_entry.id   AF-A0ABD5N8I8-F1
#
_cell.length_a   1.000
_cell.length_b   1.000
_cell.length_c   1.000
_cell.angle_alpha   90.00
_cell.angle_beta   90.00
_cell.angle_gamma   90.00
#
_symmetry.space_group_name_H-M   'P 1'
#
loop_
_entity.id
_entity.type
_entity.pdbx_description
1 polymer ?
#
loop_
_entity_poly.entity_id
_entity_poly.type
_entity_poly.pdbx_seq_one_letter_code
_entity_poly.pdbx_strand_id
1 'polypeptide(L)' 'MKFRTKLWKRGKMSFATTIPHIVLLNLDPRSKDYRVIWEYDEKIGKWTVSFEEIEPVVV' A
#
# COMPACT_ATOMS: atom_id res chain seq x y z
N MET A 1 -2.63 -5.87 -7.61
CA MET A 1 -2.08 -6.88 -6.68
C MET A 1 -2.50 -6.52 -5.25
N LYS A 2 -2.97 -7.47 -4.44
CA LYS A 2 -3.40 -7.23 -3.04
C LYS A 2 -2.58 -8.11 -2.08
N PHE A 3 -2.10 -7.55 -0.97
CA PHE A 3 -1.43 -8.32 0.08
C PHE A 3 -1.94 -7.93 1.47
N ARG A 4 -1.91 -8.88 2.41
CA ARG A 4 -2.34 -8.67 3.80
C ARG A 4 -1.17 -8.19 4.65
N THR A 5 -1.43 -7.25 5.55
CA THR A 5 -0.44 -6.75 6.48
C THR A 5 -1.05 -6.34 7.83
N LYS A 6 -0.18 -6.02 8.78
CA LYS A 6 -0.52 -5.36 10.04
C LYS A 6 0.12 -3.98 10.08
N LEU A 7 -0.57 -3.06 10.74
CA LEU A 7 -0.06 -1.73 11.06
C LEU A 7 0.54 -1.75 12.46
N TRP A 8 1.76 -1.27 12.59
CA TRP A 8 2.48 -1.13 13.85
C TRP A 8 2.49 0.34 14.24
N LYS A 9 2.32 0.66 15.53
CA LYS A 9 2.35 2.04 15.99
C LYS A 9 3.77 2.61 15.86
N ARG A 10 3.91 3.73 15.15
CA ARG A 10 5.17 4.48 14.99
C ARG A 10 5.19 5.75 15.86
N GLY A 11 4.03 6.33 16.14
CA GLY A 11 3.88 7.53 16.95
C GLY A 11 2.46 7.68 17.50
N LYS A 12 2.15 8.83 18.11
CA LYS A 12 0.85 9.06 18.76
C LYS A 12 -0.34 8.88 17.80
N MET A 13 -0.19 9.36 16.57
CA MET A 13 -1.17 9.28 15.48
C MET A 13 -0.60 8.65 14.20
N SER A 14 0.56 7.99 14.29
CA SER A 14 1.30 7.48 13.14
C SER A 14 1.51 5.98 13.26
N PHE A 15 1.27 5.28 12.16
CA PHE A 15 1.46 3.85 12.03
C PHE A 15 2.39 3.54 10.86
N ALA A 16 3.01 2.38 10.88
CA ALA A 16 3.91 1.89 9.85
C ALA A 16 3.58 0.45 9.48
N THR A 17 3.98 0.04 8.28
CA THR A 17 4.00 -1.36 7.87
C THR A 17 5.29 -1.65 7.11
N THR A 18 5.57 -2.94 6.95
CA THR A 18 6.58 -3.40 6.01
C THR A 18 5.88 -3.85 4.73
N ILE A 19 6.29 -3.31 3.59
CA ILE A 19 5.87 -3.78 2.28
C ILE A 19 6.89 -4.84 1.82
N PRO A 20 6.49 -6.10 1.62
CA PRO A 20 7.42 -7.12 1.15
C PRO A 20 7.99 -6.75 -0.22
N HIS A 21 9.30 -6.89 -0.40
CA HIS A 21 9.99 -6.49 -1.64
C HIS A 21 9.42 -7.17 -2.90
N ILE A 22 8.97 -8.43 -2.79
CA ILE A 22 8.32 -9.18 -3.87
C ILE A 22 7.08 -8.47 -4.44
N VAL A 23 6.38 -7.67 -3.63
CA VAL A 23 5.22 -6.87 -4.08
C VAL A 23 5.66 -5.69 -4.94
N LEU A 24 6.83 -5.14 -4.64
CA LEU A 24 7.41 -4.01 -5.36
C LEU A 24 8.05 -4.41 -6.68
N LEU A 25 8.44 -5.67 -6.87
CA LEU A 25 9.06 -6.15 -8.12
C LEU A 25 8.17 -5.98 -9.36
N ASN A 26 6.85 -5.92 -9.18
CA ASN A 26 5.90 -5.70 -10.26
C ASN A 26 5.54 -4.22 -10.48
N LEU A 27 6.12 -3.30 -9.70
CA LEU A 27 5.91 -1.87 -9.82
C LEU A 27 7.15 -1.23 -10.44
N ASP A 28 6.94 -0.13 -11.15
CA ASP A 28 8.02 0.72 -11.67
C ASP A 28 8.03 2.07 -10.93
N PRO A 29 8.56 2.12 -9.69
CA PRO A 29 8.53 3.32 -8.88
C PRO A 29 9.48 4.43 -9.37
N ARG A 30 10.28 4.17 -10.42
CA ARG A 30 11.19 5.18 -10.98
C ARG A 30 10.51 6.06 -12.01
N SER A 31 9.54 5.51 -12.73
CA SER A 31 8.88 6.19 -13.84
C SER A 31 7.39 6.42 -13.62
N LYS A 32 6.80 5.82 -12.58
CA LYS A 32 5.36 5.87 -12.34
C LYS A 32 5.06 6.19 -10.88
N ASP A 33 4.05 7.03 -10.69
CA ASP A 33 3.46 7.26 -9.38
C ASP A 33 2.33 6.27 -9.12
N TYR A 34 2.24 5.82 -7.87
CA TYR A 34 1.23 4.84 -7.46
C TYR A 34 0.45 5.36 -6.26
N ARG A 35 -0.87 5.25 -6.33
CA ARG A 35 -1.75 5.41 -5.18
C ARG A 35 -1.73 4.13 -4.37
N VAL A 36 -1.42 4.27 -3.08
CA VAL A 36 -1.48 3.15 -2.12
C VAL A 36 -2.85 3.14 -1.46
N ILE A 37 -3.60 2.06 -1.65
CA ILE A 37 -4.94 1.88 -1.12
C ILE A 37 -4.89 0.91 0.05
N TRP A 38 -5.53 1.30 1.15
CA TRP A 38 -5.62 0.56 2.39
C TRP A 38 -7.07 0.20 2.67
N GLU A 39 -7.35 -1.09 2.78
CA GLU A 39 -8.68 -1.62 3.11
C GLU A 39 -8.59 -2.44 4.39
N TYR A 40 -9.41 -2.14 5.39
CA TYR A 40 -9.49 -2.96 6.60
C TYR A 40 -10.60 -3.99 6.45
N ASP A 41 -10.26 -5.27 6.63
CA ASP A 41 -11.24 -6.36 6.70
C ASP A 41 -11.48 -6.70 8.18
N GLU A 42 -12.63 -6.27 8.69
CA GLU A 42 -13.03 -6.47 10.09
C GLU A 42 -13.23 -7.95 10.44
N LYS A 43 -13.62 -8.79 9.48
CA LYS A 43 -13.91 -10.22 9.74
C LYS A 43 -12.65 -10.99 10.10
N ILE A 44 -11.53 -10.61 9.51
CA ILE A 44 -10.23 -11.24 9.74
C ILE A 44 -9.27 -10.37 10.55
N GLY A 45 -9.65 -9.14 10.88
CA GLY A 45 -8.86 -8.18 11.65
C GLY A 45 -7.53 -7.82 10.99
N LYS A 46 -7.50 -7.68 9.65
CA LYS A 46 -6.28 -7.43 8.89
C LYS A 46 -6.47 -6.31 7.87
N TRP A 47 -5.37 -5.61 7.60
CA TRP A 47 -5.31 -4.64 6.51
C TRP A 47 -4.93 -5.36 5.21
N THR A 48 -5.56 -4.95 4.12
CA THR A 48 -5.18 -5.30 2.76
C THR A 48 -4.65 -4.04 2.08
N VAL A 49 -3.56 -4.19 1.35
CA VAL A 49 -2.91 -3.10 0.64
C VAL A 49 -2.86 -3.41 -0.85
N SER A 50 -3.22 -2.43 -1.67
CA SER A 50 -3.06 -2.44 -3.14
C SER A 50 -2.39 -1.17 -3.66
N PHE A 51 -1.85 -1.27 -4.86
CA PHE A 51 -1.24 -0.17 -5.60
C PHE A 51 -2.00 0.01 -6.90
N GLU A 52 -2.34 1.26 -7.21
CA GLU A 52 -2.95 1.66 -8.48
C GLU A 52 -2.07 2.72 -9.12
N GLU A 53 -1.77 2.57 -10.42
CA GLU A 53 -1.00 3.55 -11.17
C GLU A 53 -1.79 4.86 -11.29
N ILE A 54 -1.14 5.98 -11.05
CA ILE A 54 -1.73 7.30 -11.26
C ILE A 54 -1.40 7.70 -12.69
N GLU A 55 -2.40 7.71 -13.58
CA GLU A 55 -2.22 8.30 -14.89
C GLU A 55 -1.91 9.80 -14.74
N PRO A 56 -0.91 10.33 -15.47
CA PRO A 56 -0.65 11.75 -15.45
C PRO A 56 -1.88 12.48 -16.00
N VAL A 57 -2.46 13.36 -15.18
CA VAL A 57 -3.53 14.25 -15.61
C VAL A 57 -2.91 15.21 -16.63
N VAL A 58 -3.14 14.95 -17.92
CA VAL A 58 -2.84 15.89 -18.98
C VAL A 58 -3.86 17.03 -18.86
N VAL A 59 -3.42 18.15 -18.29
CA VAL A 59 -4.18 19.41 -18.22
C VAL A 59 -3.94 20.21 -19.48
#